data_AF-A0A7Y5UX46-F1
#
_entry.id   AF-A0A7Y5UX46-F1
#
_cell.length_a   1.000
_cell.length_b   1.000
_cell.length_c   1.000
_cell.angle_alpha   90.00
_cell.angle_beta   90.00
_cell.angle_gamma   90.00
#
_symmetry.space_group_name_H-M   'P 1'
#
loop_
_entity.id
_entity.type
_entity.pdbx_description
1 polymer ?
#
loop_
_entity_poly.entity_id
_entity_poly.type
_entity_poly.pdbx_seq_one_letter_code
_entity_poly.pdbx_strand_id
1 'polypeptide(L)'
;MTSLEAVPSKYVKQKAIKAADEVVAKAQQQLARYEKMKADGKLDKIVDDVPISVDIGRQLRSIYRDALDVYFEAVAVEGWPLDDPDIVKVREKLLAARAQFEGCGMWICTQFGEPSVGEYRNRLEMMRDEAATAAALYRLKEVDKANNTLEWLDKRLAGLKLELEKAEEAGEEGTFTLKHPAYVRTLEVIAKERGSGAALVAETTNARKAIDDEVAALAAMLAECDPAFRLADGFDRSLSGTNEQRLAALQEGVAKLTEFEQTLRPKAEAMLQAFGAKYGTEEQAIDHKIRELQGGKLDYNRWPGVVYRDLAAGLATVTRTRGDIADRVYAEVSRILDGIGEYSEFIRLQTVDKQKPILDLILQLNPDHAQAKERVAGLAAFRAKTAEQIERDIDARQWPAPMKGFGGPGNTDQLATAALAFLRNEAKDGDQVLAVVVTDNWFVFEKDALGRPLTYGLPVLVAYKKAKDAGKDLAEVFELSMLTQQTKMALPWKGSATAGHYWFRSSKIKAMK
;
A
#
# COMPACT_ATOMS: atom_id res chain seq x y z
N MET A 1 11.87 -90.54 17.58
CA MET A 1 10.68 -90.20 18.37
C MET A 1 9.66 -89.62 17.42
N THR A 2 8.69 -90.42 17.00
CA THR A 2 7.53 -89.94 16.23
C THR A 2 6.74 -89.01 17.15
N SER A 3 6.80 -87.71 16.85
CA SER A 3 5.91 -86.70 17.42
C SER A 3 4.48 -87.20 17.25
N LEU A 4 3.77 -87.42 18.35
CA LEU A 4 2.32 -87.60 18.32
C LEU A 4 1.74 -86.31 17.73
N GLU A 5 1.38 -86.33 16.46
CA GLU A 5 0.65 -85.23 15.83
C GLU A 5 -0.59 -84.95 16.68
N ALA A 6 -0.61 -83.79 17.31
CA ALA A 6 -1.73 -83.36 18.13
C ALA A 6 -2.96 -83.28 17.22
N VAL A 7 -4.02 -84.01 17.57
CA VAL A 7 -5.27 -83.99 16.80
C VAL A 7 -5.87 -82.59 16.92
N PRO A 8 -6.16 -81.89 15.81
CA PRO A 8 -6.74 -80.55 15.83
C PRO A 8 -8.04 -80.48 16.64
N SER A 9 -8.24 -79.42 17.42
CA SER A 9 -9.43 -79.27 18.27
C SER A 9 -10.72 -79.14 17.45
N LYS A 10 -11.67 -80.07 17.67
CA LYS A 10 -13.03 -80.00 17.09
C LYS A 10 -13.78 -78.76 17.56
N TYR A 11 -13.51 -78.27 18.77
CA TYR A 11 -14.14 -77.08 19.32
C TYR A 11 -13.77 -75.83 18.51
N VAL A 12 -12.49 -75.67 18.17
CA VAL A 12 -12.01 -74.53 17.37
C VAL A 12 -12.59 -74.57 15.95
N LYS A 13 -12.70 -75.77 15.35
CA LYS A 13 -13.40 -75.91 14.06
C LYS A 13 -14.87 -75.49 14.12
N GLN A 14 -15.62 -75.93 15.12
CA GLN A 14 -17.03 -75.54 15.30
C GLN A 14 -17.18 -74.03 15.57
N LYS A 15 -16.23 -73.43 16.31
CA LYS A 15 -16.15 -71.98 16.53
C LYS A 15 -15.96 -71.23 15.20
N ALA A 16 -15.10 -71.73 14.31
CA ALA A 16 -14.87 -71.14 12.98
C ALA A 16 -16.11 -71.22 12.08
N ILE A 17 -16.80 -72.37 12.06
CA ILE A 17 -18.08 -72.55 11.35
C ILE A 17 -19.10 -71.52 11.83
N LYS A 18 -19.32 -71.45 13.14
CA LYS A 18 -20.28 -70.52 13.74
C LYS A 18 -19.93 -69.06 13.44
N ALA A 19 -18.66 -68.69 13.55
CA ALA A 19 -18.22 -67.32 13.28
C ALA A 19 -18.46 -66.91 11.81
N ALA A 20 -18.20 -67.81 10.87
CA ALA A 20 -18.48 -67.56 9.45
C ALA A 20 -19.98 -67.55 9.11
N ASP A 21 -20.81 -68.33 9.81
CA ASP A 21 -22.27 -68.28 9.65
C ASP A 21 -22.88 -66.96 10.14
N GLU A 22 -22.32 -66.40 11.20
CA GLU A 22 -22.83 -65.17 11.82
C GLU A 22 -22.29 -63.88 11.19
N VAL A 23 -21.21 -63.94 10.39
CA VAL A 23 -20.45 -62.75 9.95
C VAL A 23 -21.33 -61.75 9.18
N VAL A 24 -22.16 -62.23 8.25
CA VAL A 24 -23.06 -61.38 7.46
C VAL A 24 -24.22 -60.86 8.32
N ALA A 25 -24.78 -61.71 9.18
CA ALA A 25 -25.87 -61.31 10.07
C ALA A 25 -25.44 -60.18 11.02
N LYS A 26 -24.21 -60.25 11.56
CA LYS A 26 -23.64 -59.18 12.39
C LYS A 26 -23.39 -57.89 11.62
N ALA A 27 -23.09 -57.97 10.32
CA ALA A 27 -22.83 -56.82 9.47
C ALA A 27 -24.08 -56.12 8.91
N GLN A 28 -25.27 -56.72 9.04
CA GLN A 28 -26.49 -56.25 8.38
C GLN A 28 -26.84 -54.78 8.68
N GLN A 29 -26.61 -54.34 9.92
CA GLN A 29 -26.83 -52.95 10.31
C GLN A 29 -25.93 -51.98 9.53
N GLN A 30 -24.65 -52.33 9.34
CA GLN A 30 -23.69 -51.49 8.65
C GLN A 30 -23.90 -51.48 7.14
N LEU A 31 -24.30 -52.62 6.57
CA LEU A 31 -24.71 -52.71 5.17
C LEU A 31 -25.93 -51.82 4.89
N ALA A 32 -26.95 -51.87 5.74
CA ALA A 32 -28.13 -51.00 5.63
C ALA A 32 -27.76 -49.51 5.79
N ARG A 33 -26.83 -49.20 6.72
CA ARG A 33 -26.31 -47.84 6.91
C ARG A 33 -25.57 -47.35 5.65
N TYR A 34 -24.76 -48.19 5.02
CA TYR A 34 -24.05 -47.87 3.79
C TYR A 34 -25.02 -47.50 2.67
N GLU A 35 -25.99 -48.36 2.36
CA GLU A 35 -26.95 -48.12 1.29
C GLU A 35 -27.77 -46.85 1.53
N LYS A 36 -28.17 -46.59 2.78
CA LYS A 36 -28.85 -45.34 3.14
C LYS A 36 -27.97 -44.12 2.89
N MET A 37 -26.72 -44.12 3.37
CA MET A 37 -25.81 -42.98 3.23
C MET A 37 -25.39 -42.75 1.77
N LYS A 38 -25.29 -43.84 0.99
CA LYS A 38 -25.07 -43.80 -0.45
C LYS A 38 -26.25 -43.16 -1.18
N ALA A 39 -27.49 -43.59 -0.89
CA ALA A 39 -28.70 -43.01 -1.46
C ALA A 39 -28.85 -41.51 -1.13
N ASP A 40 -28.42 -41.12 0.07
CA ASP A 40 -28.42 -39.73 0.52
C ASP A 40 -27.25 -38.88 -0.06
N GLY A 41 -26.28 -39.47 -0.76
CA GLY A 41 -25.08 -38.78 -1.22
C GLY A 41 -24.15 -38.30 -0.09
N LYS A 42 -24.18 -38.97 1.07
CA LYS A 42 -23.47 -38.55 2.31
C LYS A 42 -22.26 -39.40 2.67
N LEU A 43 -21.83 -40.34 1.81
CA LEU A 43 -20.71 -41.25 2.10
C LEU A 43 -19.39 -40.54 2.42
N ASP A 44 -19.15 -39.37 1.84
CA ASP A 44 -17.94 -38.58 2.08
C ASP A 44 -18.08 -37.59 3.24
N LYS A 45 -19.29 -37.38 3.77
CA LYS A 45 -19.50 -36.46 4.89
C LYS A 45 -18.62 -36.86 6.07
N ILE A 46 -17.91 -35.89 6.64
CA ILE A 46 -17.08 -36.08 7.81
C ILE A 46 -17.95 -36.09 9.08
N VAL A 47 -17.78 -37.13 9.91
CA VAL A 47 -18.34 -37.26 11.24
C VAL A 47 -17.21 -37.76 12.13
N ASP A 48 -16.93 -37.06 13.23
CA ASP A 48 -15.82 -37.37 14.15
C ASP A 48 -14.47 -37.53 13.41
N ASP A 49 -14.14 -36.56 12.55
CA ASP A 49 -12.91 -36.49 11.74
C ASP A 49 -12.70 -37.61 10.72
N VAL A 50 -13.71 -38.45 10.48
CA VAL A 50 -13.64 -39.57 9.52
C VAL A 50 -14.83 -39.54 8.56
N PRO A 51 -14.65 -39.85 7.26
CA PRO A 51 -15.78 -39.99 6.34
C PRO A 51 -16.68 -41.16 6.77
N ILE A 52 -17.99 -40.98 6.61
CA ILE A 52 -18.98 -42.03 6.94
C ILE A 52 -18.66 -43.36 6.25
N SER A 53 -18.20 -43.34 4.99
CA SER A 53 -17.79 -44.54 4.26
C SER A 53 -16.61 -45.29 4.90
N VAL A 54 -15.63 -44.55 5.44
CA VAL A 54 -14.47 -45.13 6.13
C VAL A 54 -14.87 -45.69 7.49
N ASP A 55 -15.72 -44.98 8.26
CA ASP A 55 -16.27 -45.47 9.53
C ASP A 55 -17.05 -46.78 9.34
N ILE A 56 -17.97 -46.83 8.38
CA ILE A 56 -18.71 -48.05 8.03
C ILE A 56 -17.73 -49.18 7.66
N GLY A 57 -16.73 -48.87 6.82
CA GLY A 57 -15.70 -49.83 6.44
C GLY A 57 -14.88 -50.36 7.63
N ARG A 58 -14.59 -49.53 8.65
CA ARG A 58 -13.94 -49.96 9.91
C ARG A 58 -14.83 -50.90 10.72
N GLN A 59 -16.12 -50.58 10.84
CA GLN A 59 -17.07 -51.41 11.59
C GLN A 59 -17.26 -52.78 10.92
N LEU A 60 -17.41 -52.81 9.59
CA LEU A 60 -17.45 -54.05 8.81
C LEU A 60 -16.16 -54.86 8.96
N ARG A 61 -15.00 -54.20 8.94
CA ARG A 61 -13.70 -54.85 9.12
C ARG A 61 -13.55 -55.46 10.49
N SER A 62 -14.02 -54.80 11.55
CA SER A 62 -13.98 -55.37 12.91
C SER A 62 -14.78 -56.68 12.97
N ILE A 63 -16.00 -56.68 12.43
CA ILE A 63 -16.87 -57.88 12.38
C ILE A 63 -16.19 -59.00 11.57
N TYR A 64 -15.62 -58.66 10.41
CA TYR A 64 -14.94 -59.62 9.56
C TYR A 64 -13.67 -60.18 10.22
N ARG A 65 -12.89 -59.34 10.88
CA ARG A 65 -11.65 -59.70 11.57
C ARG A 65 -11.91 -60.74 12.66
N ASP A 66 -12.96 -60.57 13.46
CA ASP A 66 -13.31 -61.54 14.51
C ASP A 66 -13.54 -62.94 13.94
N ALA A 67 -14.20 -63.04 12.78
CA ALA A 67 -14.41 -64.33 12.11
C ALA A 67 -13.14 -64.87 11.43
N LEU A 68 -12.32 -63.98 10.86
CA LEU A 68 -11.06 -64.33 10.22
C LEU A 68 -10.02 -64.84 11.23
N ASP A 69 -9.95 -64.26 12.42
CA ASP A 69 -9.01 -64.66 13.46
C ASP A 69 -9.33 -66.07 13.98
N VAL A 70 -10.61 -66.41 14.12
CA VAL A 70 -11.02 -67.78 14.48
C VAL A 70 -10.72 -68.77 13.35
N TYR A 71 -10.86 -68.37 12.09
CA TYR A 71 -10.42 -69.19 10.96
C TYR A 71 -8.90 -69.44 11.01
N PHE A 72 -8.09 -68.41 11.24
CA PHE A 72 -6.64 -68.56 11.35
C PHE A 72 -6.22 -69.38 12.58
N GLU A 73 -6.92 -69.26 13.70
CA GLU A 73 -6.76 -70.13 14.87
C GLU A 73 -6.96 -71.60 14.46
N ALA A 74 -8.01 -71.91 13.70
CA ALA A 74 -8.27 -73.28 13.23
C ALA A 74 -7.17 -73.83 12.30
N VAL A 75 -6.73 -73.05 11.30
CA VAL A 75 -5.81 -73.58 10.28
C VAL A 75 -4.34 -73.45 10.66
N ALA A 76 -3.92 -72.33 11.26
CA ALA A 76 -2.52 -72.03 11.51
C ALA A 76 -2.05 -72.44 12.91
N VAL A 77 -2.93 -72.45 13.91
CA VAL A 77 -2.58 -72.83 15.29
C VAL A 77 -2.96 -74.28 15.57
N GLU A 78 -4.21 -74.66 15.26
CA GLU A 78 -4.71 -76.03 15.50
C GLU A 78 -4.34 -77.01 14.38
N GLY A 79 -3.86 -76.53 13.24
CA GLY A 79 -3.38 -77.38 12.14
C GLY A 79 -4.48 -78.10 11.35
N TRP A 80 -5.71 -77.56 11.30
CA TRP A 80 -6.76 -78.12 10.44
C TRP A 80 -6.36 -78.03 8.96
N PRO A 81 -6.48 -79.12 8.17
CA PRO A 81 -6.15 -79.11 6.74
C PRO A 81 -6.99 -78.11 5.95
N LEU A 82 -6.37 -77.41 5.00
CA LEU A 82 -7.04 -76.43 4.13
C LEU A 82 -8.05 -77.07 3.16
N ASP A 83 -8.00 -78.39 3.00
CA ASP A 83 -8.91 -79.21 2.19
C ASP A 83 -9.99 -79.92 3.04
N ASP A 84 -10.02 -79.74 4.37
CA ASP A 84 -11.14 -80.20 5.20
C ASP A 84 -12.46 -79.56 4.69
N PRO A 85 -13.52 -80.35 4.42
CA PRO A 85 -14.74 -79.83 3.81
C PRO A 85 -15.43 -78.71 4.60
N ASP A 86 -15.31 -78.69 5.93
CA ASP A 86 -15.88 -77.63 6.75
C ASP A 86 -15.01 -76.37 6.69
N ILE A 87 -13.68 -76.52 6.71
CA ILE A 87 -12.73 -75.40 6.56
C ILE A 87 -12.87 -74.74 5.19
N VAL A 88 -13.06 -75.51 4.12
CA VAL A 88 -13.34 -74.99 2.77
C VAL A 88 -14.62 -74.13 2.78
N LYS A 89 -15.71 -74.63 3.37
CA LYS A 89 -16.98 -73.88 3.48
C LYS A 89 -16.83 -72.61 4.30
N VAL A 90 -16.07 -72.64 5.39
CA VAL A 90 -15.77 -71.45 6.21
C VAL A 90 -15.04 -70.41 5.36
N ARG A 91 -13.98 -70.83 4.64
CA ARG A 91 -13.20 -69.94 3.76
C ARG A 91 -14.07 -69.33 2.67
N GLU A 92 -14.91 -70.13 2.00
CA GLU A 92 -15.83 -69.66 0.96
C GLU A 92 -16.82 -68.60 1.49
N LYS A 93 -17.40 -68.84 2.67
CA LYS A 93 -18.29 -67.87 3.32
C LYS A 93 -17.59 -66.55 3.66
N LEU A 94 -16.38 -66.63 4.20
CA LEU A 94 -15.59 -65.44 4.49
C LEU A 94 -15.19 -64.70 3.21
N LEU A 95 -14.79 -65.39 2.14
CA LEU A 95 -14.52 -64.76 0.85
C LEU A 95 -15.75 -64.05 0.28
N ALA A 96 -16.93 -64.66 0.37
CA ALA A 96 -18.19 -64.04 -0.06
C ALA A 96 -18.54 -62.80 0.79
N ALA A 97 -18.42 -62.90 2.12
CA ALA A 97 -18.64 -61.78 3.02
C ALA A 97 -17.65 -60.63 2.77
N ARG A 98 -16.37 -60.95 2.54
CA ARG A 98 -15.34 -59.98 2.18
C ARG A 98 -15.71 -59.22 0.92
N ALA A 99 -16.08 -59.92 -0.16
CA ALA A 99 -16.47 -59.28 -1.41
C ALA A 99 -17.65 -58.32 -1.22
N GLN A 100 -18.65 -58.71 -0.43
CA GLN A 100 -19.79 -57.85 -0.09
C GLN A 100 -19.36 -56.62 0.71
N PHE A 101 -18.51 -56.79 1.73
CA PHE A 101 -18.10 -55.70 2.62
C PHE A 101 -17.12 -54.74 1.94
N GLU A 102 -16.23 -55.22 1.06
CA GLU A 102 -15.34 -54.39 0.25
C GLU A 102 -16.15 -53.48 -0.70
N GLY A 103 -17.30 -53.95 -1.20
CA GLY A 103 -18.27 -53.11 -1.92
C GLY A 103 -18.86 -51.96 -1.09
N CYS A 104 -18.74 -52.03 0.25
CA CYS A 104 -19.21 -51.03 1.20
C CYS A 104 -18.05 -50.21 1.82
N GLY A 105 -16.85 -50.25 1.21
CA GLY A 105 -15.69 -49.47 1.66
C GLY A 105 -14.82 -50.16 2.73
N MET A 106 -15.17 -51.39 3.15
CA MET A 106 -14.26 -52.22 3.94
C MET A 106 -12.97 -52.47 3.16
N TRP A 107 -11.85 -52.52 3.87
CA TRP A 107 -10.59 -52.99 3.31
C TRP A 107 -9.82 -53.73 4.39
N ILE A 108 -9.15 -54.81 4.03
CA ILE A 108 -8.33 -55.61 4.95
C ILE A 108 -7.01 -55.96 4.27
N CYS A 109 -5.90 -55.80 4.97
CA CYS A 109 -4.56 -55.98 4.38
C CYS A 109 -4.21 -57.48 4.17
N THR A 110 -4.76 -58.36 5.00
CA THR A 110 -4.51 -59.80 4.98
C THR A 110 -5.37 -60.53 3.95
N GLN A 111 -4.78 -61.46 3.20
CA GLN A 111 -5.51 -62.40 2.33
C GLN A 111 -5.31 -63.86 2.76
N PHE A 112 -6.22 -64.74 2.32
CA PHE A 112 -6.09 -66.17 2.58
C PHE A 112 -4.84 -66.72 1.90
N GLY A 113 -4.05 -67.51 2.64
CA GLY A 113 -2.82 -68.12 2.14
C GLY A 113 -1.58 -67.22 2.23
N GLU A 114 -1.71 -66.00 2.74
CA GLU A 114 -0.56 -65.12 2.99
C GLU A 114 0.06 -65.37 4.38
N PRO A 115 1.36 -65.06 4.57
CA PRO A 115 1.96 -65.07 5.89
C PRO A 115 1.24 -64.13 6.87
N SER A 116 1.34 -64.43 8.16
CA SER A 116 0.74 -63.60 9.19
C SER A 116 1.40 -62.22 9.24
N VAL A 117 0.56 -61.19 9.30
CA VAL A 117 0.98 -59.79 9.50
C VAL A 117 1.11 -59.40 10.97
N GLY A 118 0.70 -60.29 11.89
CA GLY A 118 0.74 -60.05 13.33
C GLY A 118 0.16 -58.69 13.75
N GLU A 119 0.86 -58.00 14.63
CA GLU A 119 0.46 -56.69 15.18
C GLU A 119 0.45 -55.56 14.13
N TYR A 120 1.15 -55.73 13.00
CA TYR A 120 1.21 -54.74 11.92
C TYR A 120 -0.11 -54.60 11.16
N ARG A 121 -1.02 -55.58 11.26
CA ARG A 121 -2.33 -55.56 10.59
C ARG A 121 -3.07 -54.23 10.79
N ASN A 122 -3.30 -53.87 12.06
CA ASN A 122 -4.05 -52.68 12.43
C ASN A 122 -3.36 -51.39 11.94
N ARG A 123 -2.03 -51.37 11.89
CA ARG A 123 -1.26 -50.20 11.42
C ARG A 123 -1.44 -49.97 9.92
N LEU A 124 -1.30 -51.01 9.11
CA LEU A 124 -1.52 -50.95 7.65
C LEU A 124 -2.93 -50.49 7.31
N GLU A 125 -3.90 -51.08 8.01
CA GLU A 125 -5.32 -50.81 7.88
C GLU A 125 -5.70 -49.37 8.24
N MET A 126 -5.11 -48.84 9.31
CA MET A 126 -5.28 -47.45 9.72
C MET A 126 -4.65 -46.48 8.71
N MET A 127 -3.46 -46.79 8.19
CA MET A 127 -2.80 -45.98 7.15
C MET A 127 -3.59 -45.94 5.84
N ARG A 128 -4.21 -47.05 5.44
CA ARG A 128 -5.15 -47.05 4.31
C ARG A 128 -6.36 -46.15 4.59
N ASP A 129 -6.90 -46.18 5.80
CA ASP A 129 -8.07 -45.38 6.17
C ASP A 129 -7.77 -43.87 6.16
N GLU A 130 -6.56 -43.48 6.54
CA GLU A 130 -6.09 -42.09 6.39
C GLU A 130 -6.03 -41.67 4.93
N ALA A 131 -5.51 -42.53 4.05
CA ALA A 131 -5.46 -42.23 2.63
C ALA A 131 -6.88 -42.09 2.04
N ALA A 132 -7.80 -42.99 2.41
CA ALA A 132 -9.21 -42.89 2.02
C ALA A 132 -9.89 -41.64 2.59
N THR A 133 -9.52 -41.23 3.81
CA THR A 133 -9.98 -39.98 4.44
C THR A 133 -9.51 -38.76 3.66
N ALA A 134 -8.23 -38.70 3.28
CA ALA A 134 -7.71 -37.64 2.43
C ALA A 134 -8.43 -37.58 1.07
N ALA A 135 -8.69 -38.73 0.44
CA ALA A 135 -9.43 -38.81 -0.81
C ALA A 135 -10.87 -38.26 -0.69
N ALA A 136 -11.56 -38.54 0.42
CA ALA A 136 -12.87 -37.97 0.70
C ALA A 136 -12.82 -36.45 0.94
N LEU A 137 -11.82 -35.97 1.69
CA LEU A 137 -11.59 -34.55 1.91
C LEU A 137 -11.34 -33.80 0.59
N TYR A 138 -10.62 -34.40 -0.37
CA TYR A 138 -10.51 -33.85 -1.72
C TYR A 138 -11.86 -33.76 -2.44
N ARG A 139 -12.72 -34.79 -2.35
CA ARG A 139 -14.07 -34.74 -2.94
C ARG A 139 -14.96 -33.65 -2.31
N LEU A 140 -14.72 -33.32 -1.04
CA LEU A 140 -15.34 -32.21 -0.32
C LEU A 140 -14.68 -30.85 -0.57
N LYS A 141 -13.62 -30.80 -1.39
CA LYS A 141 -12.79 -29.60 -1.64
C LYS A 141 -12.05 -29.05 -0.42
N GLU A 142 -11.83 -29.86 0.61
CA GLU A 142 -11.06 -29.51 1.80
C GLU A 142 -9.56 -29.83 1.62
N VAL A 143 -8.93 -29.18 0.64
CA VAL A 143 -7.57 -29.51 0.16
C VAL A 143 -6.51 -29.44 1.26
N ASP A 144 -6.54 -28.42 2.13
CA ASP A 144 -5.52 -28.29 3.18
C ASP A 144 -5.67 -29.38 4.25
N LYS A 145 -6.90 -29.74 4.63
CA LYS A 145 -7.12 -30.84 5.57
C LYS A 145 -6.67 -32.17 4.96
N ALA A 146 -6.98 -32.42 3.68
CA ALA A 146 -6.52 -33.60 2.96
C ALA A 146 -4.99 -33.69 2.94
N ASN A 147 -4.30 -32.60 2.62
CA ASN A 147 -2.84 -32.52 2.62
C ASN A 147 -2.26 -32.76 4.03
N ASN A 148 -2.85 -32.19 5.07
CA ASN A 148 -2.42 -32.43 6.46
C ASN A 148 -2.57 -33.91 6.85
N THR A 149 -3.67 -34.56 6.45
CA THR A 149 -3.86 -36.00 6.64
C THR A 149 -2.77 -36.80 5.91
N LEU A 150 -2.44 -36.43 4.67
CA LEU A 150 -1.39 -37.10 3.90
C LEU A 150 0.01 -36.90 4.49
N GLU A 151 0.33 -35.71 5.00
CA GLU A 151 1.62 -35.44 5.66
C GLU A 151 1.79 -36.30 6.92
N TRP A 152 0.71 -36.46 7.69
CA TRP A 152 0.72 -37.33 8.85
C TRP A 152 0.86 -38.80 8.47
N LEU A 153 0.18 -39.23 7.41
CA LEU A 153 0.33 -40.56 6.82
C LEU A 153 1.78 -40.81 6.34
N ASP A 154 2.43 -39.83 5.72
CA ASP A 154 3.84 -39.93 5.31
C ASP A 154 4.76 -40.20 6.49
N LYS A 155 4.56 -39.49 7.62
CA LYS A 155 5.34 -39.72 8.85
C LYS A 155 5.13 -41.14 9.38
N ARG A 156 3.90 -41.67 9.32
CA ARG A 156 3.58 -43.04 9.74
C ARG A 156 4.19 -44.11 8.84
N LEU A 157 4.13 -43.91 7.53
CA LEU A 157 4.77 -44.78 6.55
C LEU A 157 6.29 -44.80 6.71
N ALA A 158 6.92 -43.64 6.90
CA ALA A 158 8.35 -43.55 7.15
C ALA A 158 8.75 -44.27 8.46
N GLY A 159 7.96 -44.10 9.52
CA GLY A 159 8.17 -44.78 10.80
C GLY A 159 8.05 -46.30 10.68
N LEU A 160 7.00 -46.79 10.01
CA LEU A 160 6.85 -48.24 9.77
C LEU A 160 8.01 -48.77 8.92
N LYS A 161 8.36 -48.09 7.82
CA LYS A 161 9.44 -48.52 6.94
C LYS A 161 10.75 -48.73 7.72
N LEU A 162 11.13 -47.76 8.55
CA LEU A 162 12.35 -47.83 9.36
C LEU A 162 12.33 -49.01 10.35
N GLU A 163 11.17 -49.29 10.95
CA GLU A 163 11.00 -50.43 11.86
C GLU A 163 11.17 -51.76 11.14
N LEU A 164 10.61 -51.90 9.94
CA LEU A 164 10.74 -53.11 9.12
C LEU A 164 12.17 -53.30 8.60
N GLU A 165 12.86 -52.22 8.22
CA GLU A 165 14.28 -52.25 7.84
C GLU A 165 15.14 -52.78 8.99
N LYS A 166 14.93 -52.29 10.22
CA LYS A 166 15.64 -52.77 11.41
C LYS A 166 15.34 -54.24 11.73
N ALA A 167 14.10 -54.67 11.57
CA ALA A 167 13.71 -56.05 11.79
C ALA A 167 14.36 -57.00 10.76
N GLU A 168 14.44 -56.58 9.49
CA GLU A 168 15.13 -57.33 8.42
C GLU A 168 16.65 -57.40 8.67
N GLU A 169 17.28 -56.31 9.13
CA GLU A 169 18.70 -56.29 9.53
C GLU A 169 19.01 -57.20 10.73
N ALA A 170 18.08 -57.34 11.67
CA ALA A 170 18.23 -58.20 12.84
C ALA A 170 18.11 -59.71 12.51
N GLY A 171 17.66 -60.06 11.30
CA GLY A 171 17.55 -61.46 10.85
C GLY A 171 16.53 -62.30 11.63
N GLU A 172 15.51 -61.66 12.21
CA GLU A 172 14.46 -62.37 12.93
C GLU A 172 13.69 -63.30 11.98
N GLU A 173 13.62 -64.60 12.27
CA GLU A 173 12.94 -65.55 11.40
C GLU A 173 11.42 -65.40 11.56
N GLY A 174 10.69 -65.20 10.46
CA GLY A 174 9.24 -64.99 10.47
C GLY A 174 8.78 -63.55 10.71
N THR A 175 9.67 -62.55 10.66
CA THR A 175 9.28 -61.14 10.74
C THR A 175 8.53 -60.67 9.49
N PHE A 176 7.57 -59.78 9.73
CA PHE A 176 6.92 -58.98 8.71
C PHE A 176 7.97 -58.05 8.06
N THR A 177 8.13 -58.09 6.73
CA THR A 177 9.17 -57.34 5.99
C THR A 177 8.56 -56.36 4.99
N LEU A 178 9.42 -55.49 4.41
CA LEU A 178 9.04 -54.60 3.31
C LEU A 178 8.53 -55.32 2.05
N LYS A 179 8.83 -56.63 1.91
CA LYS A 179 8.40 -57.45 0.77
C LYS A 179 7.08 -58.17 1.03
N HIS A 180 6.51 -58.04 2.22
CA HIS A 180 5.27 -58.73 2.57
C HIS A 180 4.12 -58.27 1.65
N PRO A 181 3.33 -59.20 1.05
CA PRO A 181 2.25 -58.84 0.12
C PRO A 181 1.26 -57.80 0.68
N ALA A 182 0.88 -57.93 1.95
CA ALA A 182 0.04 -56.95 2.64
C ALA A 182 0.64 -55.53 2.68
N TYR A 183 1.95 -55.39 2.90
CA TYR A 183 2.62 -54.08 2.90
C TYR A 183 2.58 -53.45 1.51
N VAL A 184 3.02 -54.21 0.49
CA VAL A 184 3.05 -53.76 -0.90
C VAL A 184 1.66 -53.31 -1.36
N ARG A 185 0.64 -54.14 -1.11
CA ARG A 185 -0.75 -53.81 -1.45
C ARG A 185 -1.27 -52.57 -0.73
N THR A 186 -0.86 -52.37 0.53
CA THR A 186 -1.20 -51.16 1.30
C THR A 186 -0.64 -49.92 0.61
N LEU A 187 0.63 -49.96 0.19
CA LEU A 187 1.27 -48.86 -0.53
C LEU A 187 0.59 -48.56 -1.87
N GLU A 188 0.21 -49.59 -2.63
CA GLU A 188 -0.52 -49.44 -3.90
C GLU A 188 -1.86 -48.74 -3.71
N VAL A 189 -2.62 -49.15 -2.68
CA VAL A 189 -3.91 -48.52 -2.37
C VAL A 189 -3.71 -47.07 -1.91
N ILE A 190 -2.74 -46.80 -1.05
CA ILE A 190 -2.42 -45.44 -0.61
C ILE A 190 -2.04 -44.57 -1.81
N ALA A 191 -1.20 -45.06 -2.72
CA ALA A 191 -0.80 -44.34 -3.93
C ALA A 191 -2.00 -44.01 -4.82
N LYS A 192 -2.94 -44.96 -4.99
CA LYS A 192 -4.18 -44.75 -5.74
C LYS A 192 -5.06 -43.66 -5.11
N GLU A 193 -5.28 -43.72 -3.80
CA GLU A 193 -6.10 -42.73 -3.09
C GLU A 193 -5.46 -41.33 -3.13
N ARG A 194 -4.12 -41.24 -3.00
CA ARG A 194 -3.38 -39.97 -3.18
C ARG A 194 -3.58 -39.35 -4.56
N GLY A 195 -3.57 -40.16 -5.60
CA GLY A 195 -3.76 -39.70 -6.98
C GLY A 195 -5.12 -39.04 -7.24
N SER A 196 -6.15 -39.34 -6.43
CA SER A 196 -7.50 -38.83 -6.61
C SER A 196 -7.64 -37.31 -6.45
N GLY A 197 -6.73 -36.67 -5.70
CA GLY A 197 -6.76 -35.23 -5.42
C GLY A 197 -5.87 -34.36 -6.31
N ALA A 198 -5.02 -34.96 -7.15
CA ALA A 198 -3.93 -34.24 -7.82
C ALA A 198 -4.41 -33.05 -8.68
N ALA A 199 -5.50 -33.23 -9.44
CA ALA A 199 -6.07 -32.16 -10.26
C ALA A 199 -6.60 -30.99 -9.41
N LEU A 200 -7.30 -31.29 -8.31
CA LEU A 200 -7.84 -30.28 -7.41
C LEU A 200 -6.74 -29.53 -6.64
N VAL A 201 -5.67 -30.22 -6.24
CA VAL A 201 -4.49 -29.59 -5.65
C VAL A 201 -3.87 -28.59 -6.62
N ALA A 202 -3.70 -28.99 -7.89
CA ALA A 202 -3.17 -28.12 -8.93
C ALA A 202 -4.08 -26.90 -9.20
N GLU A 203 -5.39 -27.12 -9.28
CA GLU A 203 -6.39 -26.05 -9.43
C GLU A 203 -6.34 -25.06 -8.25
N THR A 204 -6.33 -25.57 -7.02
CA THR A 204 -6.28 -24.74 -5.79
C THR A 204 -4.98 -23.96 -5.71
N THR A 205 -3.86 -24.57 -6.07
CA THR A 205 -2.55 -23.90 -6.12
C THR A 205 -2.55 -22.77 -7.14
N ASN A 206 -3.10 -22.99 -8.34
CA ASN A 206 -3.20 -21.96 -9.36
C ASN A 206 -4.13 -20.81 -8.94
N ALA A 207 -5.27 -21.13 -8.32
CA ALA A 207 -6.20 -20.13 -7.80
C ALA A 207 -5.55 -19.26 -6.72
N ARG A 208 -4.82 -19.87 -5.78
CA ARG A 208 -4.07 -19.16 -4.73
C ARG A 208 -2.98 -18.26 -5.31
N LYS A 209 -2.21 -18.77 -6.27
CA LYS A 209 -1.21 -17.98 -6.98
C LYS A 209 -1.82 -16.77 -7.70
N ALA A 210 -2.97 -16.94 -8.36
CA ALA A 210 -3.65 -15.82 -9.01
C ALA A 210 -4.06 -14.73 -8.00
N ILE A 211 -4.48 -15.10 -6.79
CA ILE A 211 -4.75 -14.14 -5.71
C ILE A 211 -3.47 -13.41 -5.30
N ASP A 212 -2.36 -14.13 -5.14
CA ASP A 212 -1.06 -13.52 -4.79
C ASP A 212 -0.61 -12.51 -5.85
N ASP A 213 -0.75 -12.86 -7.14
CA ASP A 213 -0.42 -11.99 -8.27
C ASP A 213 -1.31 -10.73 -8.26
N GLU A 214 -2.60 -10.85 -7.96
CA GLU A 214 -3.54 -9.72 -7.84
C GLU A 214 -3.20 -8.80 -6.65
N VAL A 215 -2.86 -9.36 -5.49
CA VAL A 215 -2.42 -8.60 -4.31
C VAL A 215 -1.11 -7.85 -4.60
N ALA A 216 -0.15 -8.53 -5.25
CA ALA A 216 1.11 -7.91 -5.66
C ALA A 216 0.89 -6.76 -6.66
N ALA A 217 0.00 -6.94 -7.63
CA ALA A 217 -0.36 -5.89 -8.58
C ALA A 217 -1.01 -4.67 -7.90
N LEU A 218 -1.88 -4.89 -6.91
CA LEU A 218 -2.48 -3.81 -6.13
C LEU A 218 -1.42 -3.02 -5.33
N ALA A 219 -0.47 -3.72 -4.72
CA ALA A 219 0.63 -3.09 -3.99
C ALA A 219 1.57 -2.31 -4.93
N ALA A 220 1.87 -2.84 -6.11
CA ALA A 220 2.66 -2.15 -7.13
C ALA A 220 1.95 -0.87 -7.61
N MET A 221 0.64 -0.94 -7.86
CA MET A 221 -0.16 0.23 -8.25
C MET A 221 -0.14 1.31 -7.16
N LEU A 222 -0.26 0.94 -5.89
CA LEU A 222 -0.11 1.88 -4.78
C LEU A 222 1.28 2.55 -4.79
N ALA A 223 2.35 1.78 -4.98
CA ALA A 223 3.70 2.32 -5.05
C ALA A 223 3.91 3.26 -6.25
N GLU A 224 3.30 2.96 -7.41
CA GLU A 224 3.32 3.83 -8.59
C GLU A 224 2.55 5.14 -8.36
N CYS A 225 1.44 5.10 -7.61
CA CYS A 225 0.64 6.29 -7.30
C CYS A 225 1.19 7.14 -6.15
N ASP A 226 1.98 6.54 -5.25
CA ASP A 226 2.48 7.18 -4.02
C ASP A 226 3.21 8.52 -4.23
N PRO A 227 4.05 8.71 -5.28
CA PRO A 227 4.65 10.02 -5.55
C PRO A 227 3.61 11.14 -5.77
N ALA A 228 2.51 10.85 -6.47
CA ALA A 228 1.42 11.81 -6.67
C ALA A 228 0.64 12.06 -5.37
N PHE A 229 0.45 11.01 -4.56
CA PHE A 229 -0.22 11.13 -3.26
C PHE A 229 0.57 12.01 -2.31
N ARG A 230 1.90 11.81 -2.21
CA ARG A 230 2.79 12.66 -1.40
C ARG A 230 2.88 14.08 -1.94
N LEU A 231 2.90 14.25 -3.26
CA LEU A 231 2.87 15.57 -3.87
C LEU A 231 1.58 16.31 -3.48
N ALA A 232 0.43 15.65 -3.54
CA ALA A 232 -0.84 16.23 -3.13
C ALA A 232 -0.85 16.57 -1.63
N ASP A 233 -0.46 15.65 -0.75
CA ASP A 233 -0.46 15.87 0.70
C ASP A 233 0.54 16.96 1.14
N GLY A 234 1.73 16.99 0.53
CA GLY A 234 2.82 17.88 0.87
C GLY A 234 2.87 19.19 0.07
N PHE A 235 1.95 19.43 -0.86
CA PHE A 235 2.05 20.50 -1.85
C PHE A 235 2.24 21.89 -1.23
N ASP A 236 1.62 22.13 -0.08
CA ASP A 236 1.70 23.41 0.61
C ASP A 236 3.12 23.79 1.04
N ARG A 237 3.91 22.79 1.43
CA ARG A 237 5.27 23.02 1.95
C ARG A 237 6.24 23.45 0.86
N SER A 238 5.91 23.24 -0.42
CA SER A 238 6.75 23.64 -1.55
C SER A 238 6.49 25.06 -2.03
N LEU A 239 5.46 25.76 -1.51
CA LEU A 239 5.06 27.10 -1.97
C LEU A 239 5.81 28.26 -1.29
N SER A 240 7.00 28.01 -0.73
CA SER A 240 7.86 29.06 -0.16
C SER A 240 8.80 29.69 -1.19
N GLY A 241 9.17 30.96 -1.02
CA GLY A 241 10.19 31.63 -1.83
C GLY A 241 9.69 32.87 -2.58
N THR A 242 10.43 33.31 -3.59
CA THR A 242 10.04 34.44 -4.45
C THR A 242 8.82 34.08 -5.31
N ASN A 243 8.12 35.08 -5.84
CA ASN A 243 6.99 34.84 -6.75
C ASN A 243 7.35 33.95 -7.95
N GLU A 244 8.56 34.10 -8.50
CA GLU A 244 9.04 33.27 -9.61
C GLU A 244 9.24 31.81 -9.20
N GLN A 245 9.87 31.57 -8.04
CA GLN A 245 10.06 30.22 -7.50
C GLN A 245 8.73 29.52 -7.24
N ARG A 246 7.79 30.27 -6.67
CA ARG A 246 6.44 29.75 -6.39
C ARG A 246 5.64 29.45 -7.64
N LEU A 247 5.71 30.33 -8.65
CA LEU A 247 5.07 30.09 -9.93
C LEU A 247 5.61 28.83 -10.59
N ALA A 248 6.93 28.63 -10.57
CA ALA A 248 7.55 27.42 -11.10
C ALA A 248 7.11 26.16 -10.33
N ALA A 249 7.09 26.21 -8.99
CA ALA A 249 6.63 25.10 -8.16
C ALA A 249 5.14 24.75 -8.41
N LEU A 250 4.29 25.78 -8.57
CA LEU A 250 2.88 25.59 -8.94
C LEU A 250 2.73 24.93 -10.31
N GLN A 251 3.46 25.41 -11.32
CA GLN A 251 3.44 24.85 -12.67
C GLN A 251 3.87 23.38 -12.69
N GLU A 252 4.98 23.06 -12.04
CA GLU A 252 5.48 21.68 -11.95
C GLU A 252 4.48 20.78 -11.22
N GLY A 253 3.90 21.27 -10.12
CA GLY A 253 2.85 20.59 -9.37
C GLY A 253 1.64 20.23 -10.20
N VAL A 254 1.06 21.23 -10.86
CA VAL A 254 -0.12 21.09 -11.72
C VAL A 254 0.17 20.09 -12.85
N ALA A 255 1.34 20.18 -13.48
CA ALA A 255 1.71 19.27 -14.55
C ALA A 255 1.77 17.82 -14.07
N LYS A 256 2.45 17.56 -12.94
CA LYS A 256 2.57 16.21 -12.36
C LYS A 256 1.22 15.63 -11.93
N LEU A 257 0.37 16.43 -11.29
CA LEU A 257 -0.98 15.98 -10.89
C LEU A 257 -1.88 15.71 -12.12
N THR A 258 -1.75 16.52 -13.16
CA THR A 258 -2.48 16.32 -14.43
C THR A 258 -2.02 15.06 -15.15
N GLU A 259 -0.71 14.81 -15.21
CA GLU A 259 -0.16 13.57 -15.78
C GLU A 259 -0.66 12.34 -15.02
N PHE A 260 -0.63 12.39 -13.68
CA PHE A 260 -1.18 11.33 -12.83
C PHE A 260 -2.66 11.04 -13.14
N GLU A 261 -3.48 12.08 -13.25
CA GLU A 261 -4.91 11.97 -13.55
C GLU A 261 -5.20 11.36 -14.92
N GLN A 262 -4.35 11.64 -15.90
CA GLN A 262 -4.53 11.13 -17.27
C GLN A 262 -4.01 9.70 -17.44
N THR A 263 -3.01 9.30 -16.65
CA THR A 263 -2.26 8.06 -16.92
C THR A 263 -2.50 6.97 -15.87
N LEU A 264 -2.37 7.30 -14.59
CA LEU A 264 -2.38 6.33 -13.48
C LEU A 264 -3.74 6.24 -12.81
N ARG A 265 -4.42 7.37 -12.61
CA ARG A 265 -5.73 7.40 -11.95
C ARG A 265 -6.75 6.45 -12.57
N PRO A 266 -6.98 6.42 -13.90
CA PRO A 266 -7.99 5.52 -14.49
C PRO A 266 -7.64 4.04 -14.28
N LYS A 267 -6.33 3.71 -14.29
CA LYS A 267 -5.84 2.35 -14.04
C LYS A 267 -6.06 1.94 -12.58
N ALA A 268 -5.73 2.83 -11.65
CA ALA A 268 -5.91 2.61 -10.22
C ALA A 268 -7.40 2.46 -9.85
N GLU A 269 -8.28 3.31 -10.40
CA GLU A 269 -9.74 3.22 -10.20
C GLU A 269 -10.31 1.91 -10.75
N ALA A 270 -9.91 1.51 -11.96
CA ALA A 270 -10.33 0.24 -12.54
C ALA A 270 -9.85 -0.96 -11.71
N MET A 271 -8.61 -0.90 -11.21
CA MET A 271 -8.04 -1.95 -10.34
C MET A 271 -8.79 -2.05 -9.01
N LEU A 272 -9.09 -0.91 -8.35
CA LEU A 272 -9.89 -0.89 -7.13
C LEU A 272 -11.31 -1.43 -7.34
N GLN A 273 -11.95 -1.12 -8.47
CA GLN A 273 -13.27 -1.67 -8.79
C GLN A 273 -13.22 -3.18 -8.99
N ALA A 274 -12.27 -3.67 -9.79
CA ALA A 274 -12.13 -5.10 -10.07
C ALA A 274 -11.76 -5.90 -8.81
N PHE A 275 -10.80 -5.40 -8.03
CA PHE A 275 -10.38 -6.02 -6.77
C PHE A 275 -11.50 -5.98 -5.73
N GLY A 276 -12.18 -4.83 -5.61
CA GLY A 276 -13.29 -4.65 -4.68
C GLY A 276 -14.49 -5.53 -4.99
N ALA A 277 -14.79 -5.76 -6.28
CA ALA A 277 -15.86 -6.65 -6.69
C ALA A 277 -15.58 -8.12 -6.36
N LYS A 278 -14.31 -8.54 -6.31
CA LYS A 278 -13.92 -9.92 -6.00
C LYS A 278 -13.82 -10.19 -4.50
N TYR A 279 -13.25 -9.26 -3.74
CA TYR A 279 -12.86 -9.49 -2.34
C TYR A 279 -13.62 -8.62 -1.32
N GLY A 280 -14.41 -7.65 -1.78
CA GLY A 280 -15.09 -6.67 -0.94
C GLY A 280 -14.37 -5.32 -0.93
N THR A 281 -15.01 -4.30 -0.36
CA THR A 281 -14.49 -2.91 -0.35
C THR A 281 -14.04 -2.43 1.03
N GLU A 282 -14.24 -3.24 2.06
CA GLU A 282 -13.79 -2.97 3.42
C GLU A 282 -12.53 -3.77 3.76
N GLU A 283 -11.58 -3.13 4.43
CA GLU A 283 -10.27 -3.72 4.77
C GLU A 283 -10.40 -5.11 5.42
N GLN A 284 -11.23 -5.23 6.46
CA GLN A 284 -11.41 -6.49 7.17
C GLN A 284 -12.11 -7.57 6.32
N ALA A 285 -13.06 -7.16 5.48
CA ALA A 285 -13.78 -8.07 4.60
C ALA A 285 -12.83 -8.67 3.53
N ILE A 286 -11.96 -7.83 2.96
CA ILE A 286 -10.93 -8.23 2.01
C ILE A 286 -9.98 -9.25 2.65
N ASP A 287 -9.41 -8.90 3.82
CA ASP A 287 -8.42 -9.76 4.47
C ASP A 287 -9.03 -11.10 4.92
N HIS A 288 -10.26 -11.07 5.43
CA HIS A 288 -10.99 -12.29 5.76
C HIS A 288 -11.23 -13.16 4.53
N LYS A 289 -11.68 -12.56 3.42
CA LYS A 289 -11.99 -13.31 2.20
C LYS A 289 -10.76 -13.93 1.57
N ILE A 290 -9.67 -13.18 1.49
CA ILE A 290 -8.40 -13.68 0.96
C ILE A 290 -7.84 -14.78 1.86
N ARG A 291 -7.89 -14.60 3.18
CA ARG A 291 -7.47 -15.65 4.13
C ARG A 291 -8.25 -16.95 3.94
N GLU A 292 -9.57 -16.87 3.77
CA GLU A 292 -10.42 -18.03 3.50
C GLU A 292 -9.97 -18.77 2.24
N LEU A 293 -9.76 -18.04 1.13
CA LEU A 293 -9.34 -18.61 -0.16
C LEU A 293 -7.92 -19.18 -0.14
N GLN A 294 -7.05 -18.61 0.70
CA GLN A 294 -5.66 -19.04 0.92
C GLN A 294 -5.52 -20.18 1.94
N GLY A 295 -6.62 -20.76 2.42
CA GLY A 295 -6.57 -21.89 3.36
C GLY A 295 -6.18 -21.48 4.78
N GLY A 296 -6.58 -20.28 5.20
CA GLY A 296 -6.29 -19.75 6.54
C GLY A 296 -5.00 -18.92 6.63
N LYS A 297 -4.23 -18.81 5.53
CA LYS A 297 -2.97 -18.06 5.49
C LYS A 297 -3.17 -16.62 5.02
N LEU A 298 -2.37 -15.69 5.54
CA LEU A 298 -2.35 -14.30 5.13
C LEU A 298 -0.91 -13.76 5.24
N ASP A 299 0.00 -14.37 4.49
CA ASP A 299 1.45 -14.17 4.61
C ASP A 299 1.94 -13.05 3.68
N TYR A 300 1.36 -11.86 3.81
CA TYR A 300 1.74 -10.68 3.03
C TYR A 300 2.51 -9.67 3.88
N ASN A 301 3.56 -9.06 3.32
CA ASN A 301 4.33 -7.98 3.97
C ASN A 301 3.42 -6.82 4.40
N ARG A 302 2.36 -6.55 3.62
CA ARG A 302 1.32 -5.58 3.92
C ARG A 302 -0.03 -6.21 3.64
N TRP A 303 -0.98 -6.05 4.56
CA TRP A 303 -2.29 -6.69 4.44
C TRP A 303 -3.06 -6.14 3.22
N PRO A 304 -3.64 -7.00 2.37
CA PRO A 304 -4.32 -6.58 1.15
C PRO A 304 -5.39 -5.52 1.37
N GLY A 305 -6.19 -5.64 2.44
CA GLY A 305 -7.21 -4.66 2.81
C GLY A 305 -6.63 -3.28 3.10
N VAL A 306 -5.47 -3.21 3.76
CA VAL A 306 -4.74 -1.96 4.01
C VAL A 306 -4.25 -1.34 2.70
N VAL A 307 -3.70 -2.15 1.79
CA VAL A 307 -3.24 -1.66 0.48
C VAL A 307 -4.40 -1.07 -0.31
N TYR A 308 -5.55 -1.78 -0.34
CA TYR A 308 -6.77 -1.32 -0.98
C TYR A 308 -7.25 0.02 -0.44
N ARG A 309 -7.40 0.12 0.89
CA ARG A 309 -7.85 1.34 1.59
C ARG A 309 -6.93 2.51 1.29
N ASP A 310 -5.62 2.31 1.37
CA ASP A 310 -4.65 3.38 1.18
C ASP A 310 -4.62 3.88 -0.27
N LEU A 311 -4.74 2.98 -1.24
CA LEU A 311 -4.88 3.36 -2.65
C LEU A 311 -6.15 4.20 -2.86
N ALA A 312 -7.29 3.75 -2.32
CA ALA A 312 -8.55 4.49 -2.41
C ALA A 312 -8.47 5.87 -1.72
N ALA A 313 -7.89 5.94 -0.52
CA ALA A 313 -7.70 7.18 0.23
C ALA A 313 -6.74 8.15 -0.48
N GLY A 314 -5.68 7.63 -1.10
CA GLY A 314 -4.75 8.43 -1.90
C GLY A 314 -5.43 9.08 -3.11
N LEU A 315 -6.24 8.32 -3.85
CA LEU A 315 -7.03 8.83 -4.98
C LEU A 315 -8.01 9.93 -4.55
N ALA A 316 -8.71 9.72 -3.44
CA ALA A 316 -9.60 10.73 -2.86
C ALA A 316 -8.84 11.99 -2.43
N THR A 317 -7.65 11.82 -1.85
CA THR A 317 -6.78 12.92 -1.42
C THR A 317 -6.37 13.78 -2.61
N VAL A 318 -5.85 13.20 -3.69
CA VAL A 318 -5.46 13.96 -4.89
C VAL A 318 -6.63 14.79 -5.43
N THR A 319 -7.84 14.21 -5.47
CA THR A 319 -9.04 14.92 -5.94
C THR A 319 -9.38 16.12 -5.06
N ARG A 320 -9.38 15.94 -3.74
CA ARG A 320 -9.71 17.00 -2.77
C ARG A 320 -8.66 18.12 -2.79
N THR A 321 -7.37 17.75 -2.80
CA THR A 321 -6.28 18.71 -2.60
C THR A 321 -6.19 19.75 -3.73
N ARG A 322 -6.65 19.47 -4.96
CA ARG A 322 -6.68 20.49 -6.02
C ARG A 322 -7.54 21.71 -5.66
N GLY A 323 -8.71 21.48 -5.09
CA GLY A 323 -9.58 22.54 -4.59
C GLY A 323 -8.92 23.32 -3.45
N ASP A 324 -8.40 22.60 -2.46
CA ASP A 324 -7.75 23.20 -1.29
C ASP A 324 -6.52 24.05 -1.67
N ILE A 325 -5.70 23.60 -2.63
CA ILE A 325 -4.56 24.37 -3.15
C ILE A 325 -5.06 25.61 -3.89
N ALA A 326 -6.05 25.46 -4.76
CA ALA A 326 -6.62 26.56 -5.53
C ALA A 326 -7.12 27.68 -4.60
N ASP A 327 -7.90 27.33 -3.57
CA ASP A 327 -8.46 28.27 -2.60
C ASP A 327 -7.37 28.99 -1.79
N ARG A 328 -6.34 28.26 -1.35
CA ARG A 328 -5.24 28.84 -0.57
C ARG A 328 -4.38 29.80 -1.39
N VAL A 329 -3.97 29.37 -2.58
CA VAL A 329 -3.18 30.22 -3.49
C VAL A 329 -4.00 31.45 -3.87
N TYR A 330 -5.31 31.29 -4.08
CA TYR A 330 -6.21 32.41 -4.33
C TYR A 330 -6.29 33.40 -3.17
N ALA A 331 -6.42 32.93 -1.93
CA ALA A 331 -6.48 33.78 -0.75
C ALA A 331 -5.23 34.68 -0.64
N GLU A 332 -4.06 34.12 -0.97
CA GLU A 332 -2.83 34.89 -0.97
C GLU A 332 -2.72 35.88 -2.12
N VAL A 333 -3.02 35.46 -3.35
CA VAL A 333 -3.07 36.36 -4.51
C VAL A 333 -4.03 37.51 -4.24
N SER A 334 -5.18 37.22 -3.65
CA SER A 334 -6.18 38.22 -3.28
C SER A 334 -5.62 39.22 -2.27
N ARG A 335 -4.98 38.74 -1.20
CA ARG A 335 -4.30 39.59 -0.21
C ARG A 335 -3.25 40.51 -0.85
N ILE A 336 -2.42 39.99 -1.77
CA ILE A 336 -1.41 40.78 -2.48
C ILE A 336 -2.06 41.88 -3.33
N LEU A 337 -3.10 41.53 -4.08
CA LEU A 337 -3.80 42.48 -4.96
C LEU A 337 -4.60 43.52 -4.15
N ASP A 338 -5.24 43.13 -3.05
CA ASP A 338 -5.99 44.07 -2.21
C ASP A 338 -5.05 45.03 -1.46
N GLY A 339 -3.85 44.58 -1.09
CA GLY A 339 -2.79 45.38 -0.49
C GLY A 339 -1.93 46.18 -1.49
N ILE A 340 -2.28 46.20 -2.79
CA ILE A 340 -1.39 46.76 -3.82
C ILE A 340 -1.01 48.23 -3.58
N GLY A 341 -1.89 48.99 -2.90
CA GLY A 341 -1.65 50.39 -2.56
C GLY A 341 -0.48 50.61 -1.60
N GLU A 342 -0.09 49.61 -0.81
CA GLU A 342 1.02 49.71 0.14
C GLU A 342 2.38 49.53 -0.55
N TYR A 343 2.39 48.95 -1.75
CA TYR A 343 3.61 48.75 -2.52
C TYR A 343 4.09 50.08 -3.12
N SER A 344 5.40 50.17 -3.36
CA SER A 344 5.99 51.26 -4.14
C SER A 344 5.36 51.29 -5.54
N GLU A 345 4.97 52.48 -6.00
CA GLU A 345 4.33 52.71 -7.31
C GLU A 345 5.15 52.19 -8.49
N PHE A 346 6.48 52.10 -8.34
CA PHE A 346 7.38 51.52 -9.33
C PHE A 346 7.12 50.03 -9.60
N ILE A 347 6.59 49.30 -8.61
CA ILE A 347 6.39 47.86 -8.69
C ILE A 347 4.92 47.46 -8.68
N ARG A 348 3.98 48.37 -8.35
CA ARG A 348 2.53 48.05 -8.26
C ARG A 348 2.02 47.35 -9.52
N LEU A 349 2.24 47.93 -10.70
CA LEU A 349 1.76 47.34 -11.96
C LEU A 349 2.46 46.01 -12.28
N GLN A 350 3.77 45.90 -11.99
CA GLN A 350 4.52 44.66 -12.17
C GLN A 350 3.98 43.56 -11.25
N THR A 351 3.65 43.89 -10.00
CA THR A 351 3.07 42.95 -9.04
C THR A 351 1.71 42.44 -9.50
N VAL A 352 0.84 43.32 -10.02
CA VAL A 352 -0.44 42.92 -10.64
C VAL A 352 -0.21 41.97 -11.81
N ASP A 353 0.71 42.32 -12.72
CA ASP A 353 1.03 41.50 -13.89
C ASP A 353 1.57 40.11 -13.49
N LYS A 354 2.37 40.03 -12.42
CA LYS A 354 2.88 38.76 -11.86
C LYS A 354 1.80 37.87 -11.26
N GLN A 355 0.66 38.41 -10.82
CA GLN A 355 -0.43 37.61 -10.25
C GLN A 355 -1.27 36.92 -11.31
N LYS A 356 -1.35 37.45 -12.54
CA LYS A 356 -2.13 36.85 -13.62
C LYS A 356 -1.81 35.37 -13.89
N PRO A 357 -0.54 34.97 -14.15
CA PRO A 357 -0.25 33.57 -14.44
C PRO A 357 -0.55 32.64 -13.25
N ILE A 358 -0.51 33.15 -12.00
CA ILE A 358 -0.89 32.38 -10.82
C ILE A 358 -2.41 32.15 -10.78
N LEU A 359 -3.21 33.19 -11.08
CA LEU A 359 -4.67 33.05 -11.22
C LEU A 359 -5.06 32.08 -12.34
N ASP A 360 -4.34 32.12 -13.46
CA ASP A 360 -4.60 31.19 -14.57
C ASP A 360 -4.29 29.73 -14.14
N LEU A 361 -3.26 29.48 -13.32
CA LEU A 361 -2.98 28.15 -12.74
C LEU A 361 -4.02 27.72 -11.71
N ILE A 362 -4.54 28.62 -10.89
CA ILE A 362 -5.66 28.33 -9.97
C ILE A 362 -6.85 27.76 -10.76
N LEU A 363 -7.15 28.33 -11.94
CA LEU A 363 -8.24 27.85 -12.79
C LEU A 363 -7.91 26.53 -13.52
N GLN A 364 -6.63 26.19 -13.69
CA GLN A 364 -6.24 24.84 -14.14
C GLN A 364 -6.38 23.81 -13.02
N LEU A 365 -6.11 24.18 -11.77
CA LEU A 365 -6.30 23.33 -10.60
C LEU A 365 -7.78 23.08 -10.33
N ASN A 366 -8.58 24.15 -10.31
CA ASN A 366 -10.00 24.14 -10.07
C ASN A 366 -10.73 25.02 -11.10
N PRO A 367 -11.19 24.43 -12.22
CA PRO A 367 -11.93 25.15 -13.25
C PRO A 367 -13.23 25.78 -12.76
N ASP A 368 -13.76 25.43 -11.59
CA ASP A 368 -15.01 25.96 -11.03
C ASP A 368 -14.80 26.98 -9.92
N HIS A 369 -13.56 27.41 -9.66
CA HIS A 369 -13.26 28.41 -8.64
C HIS A 369 -13.82 29.79 -9.01
N ALA A 370 -15.03 30.10 -8.52
CA ALA A 370 -15.79 31.29 -8.89
C ALA A 370 -15.03 32.61 -8.67
N GLN A 371 -14.40 32.77 -7.50
CA GLN A 371 -13.71 34.01 -7.15
C GLN A 371 -12.44 34.26 -8.01
N ALA A 372 -11.74 33.20 -8.41
CA ALA A 372 -10.60 33.30 -9.32
C ALA A 372 -11.06 33.69 -10.73
N LYS A 373 -12.18 33.14 -11.22
CA LYS A 373 -12.79 33.55 -12.50
C LYS A 373 -13.13 35.04 -12.50
N GLU A 374 -13.79 35.51 -11.44
CA GLU A 374 -14.14 36.92 -11.28
C GLU A 374 -12.88 37.80 -11.24
N ARG A 375 -11.87 37.40 -10.45
CA ARG A 375 -10.63 38.16 -10.31
C ARG A 375 -9.88 38.27 -11.64
N VAL A 376 -9.80 37.18 -12.43
CA VAL A 376 -9.20 37.19 -13.77
C VAL A 376 -9.96 38.13 -14.71
N ALA A 377 -11.29 38.06 -14.73
CA ALA A 377 -12.12 38.93 -15.57
C ALA A 377 -11.96 40.42 -15.19
N GLY A 378 -11.82 40.73 -13.91
CA GLY A 378 -11.64 42.11 -13.41
C GLY A 378 -10.20 42.63 -13.45
N LEU A 379 -9.20 41.78 -13.68
CA LEU A 379 -7.79 42.14 -13.48
C LEU A 379 -7.33 43.28 -14.40
N ALA A 380 -7.79 43.31 -15.65
CA ALA A 380 -7.43 44.38 -16.60
C ALA A 380 -7.96 45.74 -16.15
N ALA A 381 -9.21 45.79 -15.68
CA ALA A 381 -9.81 47.02 -15.14
C ALA A 381 -9.13 47.45 -13.84
N PHE A 382 -8.79 46.49 -12.96
CA PHE A 382 -8.04 46.74 -11.73
C PHE A 382 -6.66 47.34 -12.03
N ARG A 383 -5.92 46.76 -12.99
CA ARG A 383 -4.63 47.27 -13.46
C ARG A 383 -4.73 48.69 -14.02
N ALA A 384 -5.74 48.96 -14.86
CA ALA A 384 -5.98 50.31 -15.41
C ALA A 384 -6.27 51.33 -14.31
N LYS A 385 -7.17 50.99 -13.36
CA LYS A 385 -7.46 51.84 -12.20
C LYS A 385 -6.22 52.11 -11.35
N THR A 386 -5.36 51.11 -11.19
CA THR A 386 -4.10 51.24 -10.45
C THR A 386 -3.14 52.20 -11.17
N ALA A 387 -3.02 52.09 -12.50
CA ALA A 387 -2.21 53.00 -13.31
C ALA A 387 -2.74 54.44 -13.25
N GLU A 388 -4.06 54.63 -13.36
CA GLU A 388 -4.69 55.95 -13.19
C GLU A 388 -4.43 56.54 -11.80
N GLN A 389 -4.50 55.72 -10.74
CA GLN A 389 -4.23 56.19 -9.38
C GLN A 389 -2.77 56.64 -9.24
N ILE A 390 -1.81 55.90 -9.79
CA ILE A 390 -0.40 56.29 -9.80
C ILE A 390 -0.22 57.64 -10.48
N GLU A 391 -0.78 57.84 -11.68
CA GLU A 391 -0.68 59.12 -12.38
C GLU A 391 -1.34 60.26 -11.59
N ARG A 392 -2.52 60.03 -11.00
CA ARG A 392 -3.18 61.00 -10.11
C ARG A 392 -2.33 61.35 -8.90
N ASP A 393 -1.69 60.36 -8.27
CA ASP A 393 -0.81 60.57 -7.12
C ASP A 393 0.43 61.39 -7.52
N ILE A 394 1.05 61.08 -8.67
CA ILE A 394 2.17 61.85 -9.23
C ILE A 394 1.74 63.28 -9.54
N ASP A 395 0.56 63.47 -10.14
CA ASP A 395 0.03 64.78 -10.49
C ASP A 395 -0.36 65.61 -9.26
N ALA A 396 -0.82 65.00 -8.18
CA ALA A 396 -1.18 65.73 -6.96
C ALA A 396 0.04 66.27 -6.20
N ARG A 397 1.22 65.69 -6.40
CA ARG A 397 2.45 66.06 -5.67
C ARG A 397 2.92 67.48 -6.01
N GLN A 398 3.46 68.16 -5.00
CA GLN A 398 4.05 69.50 -5.12
C GLN A 398 5.49 69.47 -4.63
N TRP A 399 6.37 70.21 -5.33
CA TRP A 399 7.78 70.24 -4.98
C TRP A 399 7.92 71.07 -3.69
N PRO A 400 8.54 70.52 -2.64
CA PRO A 400 8.56 71.19 -1.36
C PRO A 400 9.35 72.51 -1.44
N ALA A 401 8.89 73.49 -0.68
CA ALA A 401 9.67 74.70 -0.45
C ALA A 401 10.86 74.38 0.47
N PRO A 402 11.95 75.18 0.42
CA PRO A 402 13.03 75.07 1.38
C PRO A 402 12.51 75.12 2.83
N MET A 403 13.13 74.34 3.72
CA MET A 403 12.77 74.29 5.13
C MET A 403 12.75 75.70 5.75
N LYS A 404 11.64 76.04 6.41
CA LYS A 404 11.54 77.26 7.22
C LYS A 404 12.06 76.99 8.63
N GLY A 405 12.94 77.84 9.14
CA GLY A 405 13.46 77.73 10.51
C GLY A 405 14.57 76.69 10.69
N PHE A 406 15.42 76.51 9.68
CA PHE A 406 16.63 75.69 9.80
C PHE A 406 17.55 76.25 10.91
N GLY A 407 17.81 75.43 11.92
CA GLY A 407 18.59 75.79 13.13
C GLY A 407 20.02 75.27 13.11
N GLY A 408 20.44 74.61 12.03
CA GLY A 408 21.77 74.08 11.83
C GLY A 408 22.78 75.12 11.33
N PRO A 409 24.09 74.82 11.37
CA PRO A 409 25.09 75.65 10.72
C PRO A 409 24.92 75.66 9.19
N GLY A 410 25.15 76.83 8.59
CA GLY A 410 25.00 77.08 7.16
C GLY A 410 23.62 77.63 6.76
N ASN A 411 23.43 77.85 5.46
CA ASN A 411 22.15 78.23 4.86
C ASN A 411 21.64 77.05 4.00
N THR A 412 20.35 76.72 4.08
CA THR A 412 19.71 75.64 3.32
C THR A 412 19.97 75.74 1.81
N ASP A 413 20.02 76.94 1.23
CA ASP A 413 20.28 77.12 -0.20
C ASP A 413 21.73 76.80 -0.57
N GLN A 414 22.68 77.18 0.28
CA GLN A 414 24.10 76.87 0.09
C GLN A 414 24.34 75.36 0.26
N LEU A 415 23.71 74.75 1.26
CA LEU A 415 23.81 73.31 1.52
C LEU A 415 23.19 72.50 0.38
N ALA A 416 22.02 72.90 -0.11
CA ALA A 416 21.37 72.27 -1.27
C ALA A 416 22.20 72.43 -2.55
N THR A 417 22.79 73.61 -2.79
CA THR A 417 23.68 73.85 -3.94
C THR A 417 24.91 72.96 -3.90
N ALA A 418 25.54 72.83 -2.72
CA ALA A 418 26.68 71.96 -2.53
C ALA A 418 26.31 70.48 -2.70
N ALA A 419 25.14 70.06 -2.19
CA ALA A 419 24.62 68.71 -2.38
C ALA A 419 24.30 68.43 -3.86
N LEU A 420 23.69 69.38 -4.57
CA LEU A 420 23.43 69.29 -6.00
C LEU A 420 24.72 69.11 -6.81
N ALA A 421 25.76 69.90 -6.53
CA ALA A 421 27.06 69.79 -7.20
C ALA A 421 27.71 68.41 -6.94
N PHE A 422 27.67 67.94 -5.69
CA PHE A 422 28.18 66.62 -5.33
C PHE A 422 27.43 65.50 -6.05
N LEU A 423 26.10 65.49 -5.99
CA LEU A 423 25.27 64.45 -6.59
C LEU A 423 25.33 64.46 -8.13
N ARG A 424 25.62 65.61 -8.77
CA ARG A 424 25.90 65.68 -10.21
C ARG A 424 27.20 65.00 -10.58
N ASN A 425 28.23 65.13 -9.75
CA ASN A 425 29.50 64.44 -9.98
C ASN A 425 29.40 62.92 -9.75
N GLU A 426 28.44 62.48 -8.91
CA GLU A 426 28.15 61.06 -8.67
C GLU A 426 27.07 60.48 -9.60
N ALA A 427 26.43 61.31 -10.43
CA ALA A 427 25.38 60.84 -11.31
C ALA A 427 25.94 59.85 -12.35
N LYS A 428 25.18 58.77 -12.61
CA LYS A 428 25.51 57.81 -13.65
C LYS A 428 25.40 58.46 -15.04
N ASP A 429 26.15 57.94 -16.01
CA ASP A 429 26.09 58.42 -17.40
C ASP A 429 24.65 58.48 -17.92
N GLY A 430 24.21 59.68 -18.30
CA GLY A 430 22.87 59.95 -18.83
C GLY A 430 21.80 60.31 -17.78
N ASP A 431 22.07 60.17 -16.47
CA ASP A 431 21.19 60.66 -15.42
C ASP A 431 21.43 62.17 -15.17
N GLN A 432 20.35 62.93 -14.97
CA GLN A 432 20.43 64.37 -14.70
C GLN A 432 19.84 64.71 -13.34
N VAL A 433 20.64 65.35 -12.48
CA VAL A 433 20.14 65.90 -11.20
C VAL A 433 19.47 67.25 -11.45
N LEU A 434 18.16 67.30 -11.26
CA LEU A 434 17.30 68.44 -11.57
C LEU A 434 17.29 69.48 -10.44
N ALA A 435 17.08 69.04 -9.20
CA ALA A 435 16.99 69.91 -8.03
C ALA A 435 17.31 69.14 -6.74
N VAL A 436 17.77 69.88 -5.73
CA VAL A 436 17.93 69.40 -4.35
C VAL A 436 17.26 70.40 -3.42
N VAL A 437 16.59 69.93 -2.36
CA VAL A 437 16.05 70.78 -1.31
C VAL A 437 16.32 70.17 0.06
N VAL A 438 16.76 70.99 1.01
CA VAL A 438 16.91 70.58 2.42
C VAL A 438 15.53 70.50 3.05
N THR A 439 15.18 69.34 3.60
CA THR A 439 13.84 69.07 4.14
C THR A 439 13.77 69.14 5.65
N ASP A 440 14.88 68.93 6.35
CA ASP A 440 14.92 68.96 7.81
C ASP A 440 16.30 69.40 8.34
N ASN A 441 16.39 69.59 9.67
CA ASN A 441 17.62 69.89 10.38
C ASN A 441 18.62 68.71 10.32
N TRP A 442 19.88 69.03 10.63
CA TRP A 442 20.90 68.00 10.84
C TRP A 442 20.51 67.01 11.94
N PHE A 443 20.89 65.76 11.74
CA PHE A 443 20.77 64.72 12.77
C PHE A 443 22.06 63.91 12.87
N VAL A 444 22.23 63.21 14.00
CA VAL A 444 23.34 62.28 14.17
C VAL A 444 23.02 61.00 13.40
N PHE A 445 23.76 60.75 12.32
CA PHE A 445 23.58 59.58 11.47
C PHE A 445 24.27 58.34 12.07
N GLU A 446 25.50 58.51 12.55
CA GLU A 446 26.31 57.43 13.12
C GLU A 446 26.95 57.87 14.44
N LYS A 447 27.04 56.95 15.40
CA LYS A 447 27.70 57.13 16.71
C LYS A 447 28.77 56.08 16.92
N ASP A 448 29.81 56.41 17.67
CA ASP A 448 30.81 55.43 18.10
C ASP A 448 30.30 54.54 19.25
N ALA A 449 31.11 53.56 19.67
CA ALA A 449 30.79 52.66 20.77
C ALA A 449 30.58 53.37 22.13
N LEU A 450 30.98 54.63 22.26
CA LEU A 450 30.78 55.46 23.45
C LEU A 450 29.62 56.45 23.28
N GLY A 451 28.83 56.34 22.20
CA GLY A 451 27.67 57.17 21.92
C GLY A 451 27.97 58.56 21.37
N ARG A 452 29.24 58.85 21.00
CA ARG A 452 29.65 60.16 20.46
C ARG A 452 29.35 60.22 18.95
N PRO A 453 28.84 61.34 18.41
CA PRO A 453 28.58 61.48 16.98
C PRO A 453 29.84 61.28 16.12
N LEU A 454 29.78 60.37 15.16
CA LEU A 454 30.83 60.11 14.16
C LEU A 454 30.55 60.83 12.84
N THR A 455 29.30 60.81 12.38
CA THR A 455 28.85 61.42 11.13
C THR A 455 27.47 62.03 11.33
N TYR A 456 27.26 63.20 10.73
CA TYR A 456 25.96 63.86 10.69
C TYR A 456 25.31 63.64 9.33
N GLY A 457 23.99 63.52 9.33
CA GLY A 457 23.16 63.46 8.13
C GLY A 457 22.39 64.77 7.97
N LEU A 458 22.34 65.29 6.74
CA LEU A 458 21.43 66.36 6.35
C LEU A 458 20.32 65.77 5.46
N PRO A 459 19.05 65.74 5.93
CA PRO A 459 17.92 65.29 5.12
C PRO A 459 17.68 66.22 3.92
N VAL A 460 17.69 65.63 2.71
CA VAL A 460 17.40 66.32 1.47
C VAL A 460 16.46 65.51 0.60
N LEU A 461 15.66 66.19 -0.21
CA LEU A 461 15.00 65.59 -1.37
C LEU A 461 15.78 65.95 -2.62
N VAL A 462 16.05 64.97 -3.46
CA VAL A 462 16.71 65.17 -4.75
C VAL A 462 15.89 64.59 -5.88
N ALA A 463 15.75 65.36 -6.95
CA ALA A 463 15.09 64.91 -8.16
C ALA A 463 16.12 64.50 -9.21
N TYR A 464 16.04 63.27 -9.69
CA TYR A 464 16.79 62.75 -10.83
C TYR A 464 15.87 62.56 -12.03
N LYS A 465 16.28 63.04 -13.18
CA LYS A 465 15.78 62.54 -14.46
C LYS A 465 16.67 61.40 -14.89
N LYS A 466 16.14 60.18 -14.85
CA LYS A 466 16.87 58.99 -15.28
C LYS A 466 16.97 58.95 -16.80
N ALA A 467 18.07 58.39 -17.32
CA ALA A 467 18.26 58.23 -18.77
C ALA A 467 17.08 57.50 -19.45
N LYS A 468 16.53 56.46 -18.79
CA LYS A 468 15.38 55.67 -19.27
C LYS A 468 14.07 56.48 -19.41
N ASP A 469 13.99 57.64 -18.78
CA ASP A 469 12.81 58.52 -18.79
C ASP A 469 13.08 59.82 -19.57
N ALA A 470 14.14 59.84 -20.38
CA ALA A 470 14.39 60.90 -21.35
C ALA A 470 13.15 61.11 -22.24
N GLY A 471 12.76 62.38 -22.42
CA GLY A 471 11.57 62.75 -23.19
C GLY A 471 10.23 62.63 -22.46
N LYS A 472 10.17 62.05 -21.26
CA LYS A 472 8.97 62.03 -20.42
C LYS A 472 8.97 63.21 -19.43
N ASP A 473 7.78 63.61 -18.99
CA ASP A 473 7.61 64.52 -17.87
C ASP A 473 7.62 63.78 -16.52
N LEU A 474 8.72 63.06 -16.27
CA LEU A 474 8.91 62.25 -15.06
C LEU A 474 10.32 62.43 -14.51
N ALA A 475 10.41 62.50 -13.20
CA ALA A 475 11.63 62.44 -12.41
C ALA A 475 11.45 61.46 -11.26
N GLU A 476 12.52 60.76 -10.89
CA GLU A 476 12.59 59.98 -9.65
C GLU A 476 13.11 60.89 -8.54
N VAL A 477 12.30 61.07 -7.50
CA VAL A 477 12.69 61.82 -6.31
C VAL A 477 13.16 60.85 -5.26
N PHE A 478 14.35 61.08 -4.72
CA PHE A 478 14.93 60.32 -3.63
C PHE A 478 14.94 61.15 -2.36
N GLU A 479 14.53 60.51 -1.28
CA GLU A 479 14.74 61.01 0.08
C GLU A 479 16.13 60.56 0.50
N LEU A 480 17.07 61.50 0.56
CA LEU A 480 18.47 61.22 0.89
C LEU A 480 18.86 61.88 2.21
N SER A 481 19.87 61.32 2.84
CA SER A 481 20.67 61.99 3.87
C SER A 481 22.07 62.25 3.33
N MET A 482 22.46 63.51 3.19
CA MET A 482 23.83 63.89 2.83
C MET A 482 24.74 63.76 4.04
N LEU A 483 25.82 62.99 3.91
CA LEU A 483 26.67 62.58 5.02
C LEU A 483 27.95 63.42 5.10
N THR A 484 28.36 63.81 6.30
CA THR A 484 29.60 64.58 6.54
C THR A 484 30.84 63.69 6.56
N GLN A 485 32.03 64.26 6.25
CA GLN A 485 33.30 63.52 6.34
C GLN A 485 33.82 63.33 7.78
N GLN A 486 33.36 64.16 8.71
CA GLN A 486 33.86 64.24 10.09
C GLN A 486 32.71 64.45 11.09
N THR A 487 33.04 64.56 12.37
CA THR A 487 32.15 64.85 13.51
C THR A 487 31.61 66.30 13.54
N LYS A 488 31.56 66.98 12.39
CA LYS A 488 31.07 68.35 12.25
C LYS A 488 29.99 68.43 11.17
N MET A 489 28.95 69.20 11.44
CA MET A 489 27.86 69.54 10.49
C MET A 489 28.36 70.54 9.42
N ALA A 490 29.23 70.09 8.51
CA ALA A 490 29.86 70.95 7.51
C ALA A 490 30.22 70.21 6.22
N LEU A 491 30.39 70.99 5.15
CA LEU A 491 30.96 70.56 3.86
C LEU A 491 32.47 70.24 4.00
N PRO A 492 33.07 69.44 3.11
CA PRO A 492 32.45 68.72 1.96
C PRO A 492 31.72 67.42 2.35
N TRP A 493 30.87 66.93 1.45
CA TRP A 493 30.12 65.69 1.62
C TRP A 493 31.02 64.45 1.50
N LYS A 494 30.73 63.42 2.29
CA LYS A 494 31.34 62.09 2.24
C LYS A 494 30.60 61.13 1.30
N GLY A 495 29.29 61.30 1.21
CA GLY A 495 28.39 60.40 0.51
C GLY A 495 26.94 60.73 0.80
N SER A 496 26.03 59.87 0.35
CA SER A 496 24.60 59.96 0.63
C SER A 496 24.03 58.60 1.01
N ALA A 497 22.92 58.61 1.76
CA ALA A 497 22.16 57.40 2.09
C ALA A 497 20.68 57.60 1.70
N THR A 498 20.09 56.63 1.00
CA THR A 498 18.70 56.69 0.52
C THR A 498 17.73 56.10 1.54
N ALA A 499 16.68 56.85 1.87
CA ALA A 499 15.59 56.41 2.74
C ALA A 499 14.34 55.97 1.95
N GLY A 500 14.05 56.62 0.82
CA GLY A 500 12.86 56.34 0.02
C GLY A 500 12.96 56.93 -1.38
N HIS A 501 12.03 56.54 -2.27
CA HIS A 501 11.91 57.15 -3.58
C HIS A 501 10.48 57.08 -4.13
N TYR A 502 10.12 58.07 -4.95
CA TYR A 502 8.82 58.20 -5.61
C TYR A 502 8.97 58.96 -6.94
N TRP A 503 8.02 58.80 -7.87
CA TRP A 503 7.95 59.55 -9.11
C TRP A 503 7.38 60.96 -8.91
N PHE A 504 7.76 61.88 -9.78
CA PHE A 504 7.31 63.26 -9.71
C PHE A 504 7.29 63.88 -11.11
N ARG A 505 6.39 64.82 -11.38
CA ARG A 505 6.38 65.55 -12.66
C ARG A 505 7.59 66.47 -12.75
N SER A 506 8.49 66.20 -13.70
CA SER A 506 9.70 67.02 -13.88
C SER A 506 9.39 68.50 -14.11
N SER A 507 8.26 68.81 -14.75
CA SER A 507 7.74 70.16 -15.00
C SER A 507 7.34 70.92 -13.73
N LYS A 508 7.01 70.22 -12.64
CA LYS A 508 6.64 70.81 -11.35
C LYS A 508 7.85 71.06 -10.44
N ILE A 509 9.04 70.64 -10.87
CA ILE A 509 10.27 70.79 -10.10
C ILE A 509 10.85 72.17 -10.39
N LYS A 510 10.99 72.97 -9.34
CA LYS A 510 11.65 74.28 -9.45
C LYS A 510 13.16 74.05 -9.43
N ALA A 511 13.79 74.09 -10.60
CA ALA A 511 15.24 74.05 -10.69
C ALA A 511 15.84 75.22 -9.89
N MET A 512 16.89 74.94 -9.10
CA MET A 512 17.71 75.99 -8.50
C MET A 512 18.41 76.74 -9.64
N LYS A 513 18.19 78.06 -9.72
CA LYS A 513 18.85 78.94 -10.70
C LYS A 513 20.28 79.22 -10.31
#